data_AF-F3KBC0-F1
#
_entry.id   AF-F3KBC0-F1
#
_cell.length_a   1.000
_cell.length_b   1.000
_cell.length_c   1.000
_cell.angle_alpha   90.00
_cell.angle_beta   90.00
_cell.angle_gamma   90.00
#
_symmetry.space_group_name_H-M   'P 1'
#
loop_
_entity.id
_entity.type
_entity.pdbx_description
1 polymer ?
#
loop_
_entity_poly.entity_id
_entity_poly.type
_entity_poly.pdbx_seq_one_letter_code
_entity_poly.pdbx_strand_id
1 'polypeptide(L)'
;MPNGKPGSEGSKALIQYAQSPCDNNLLLISSAKLDKTAKNSKWFKQLDAIAAHIEIWPIESQQLPQWIDRRMRQSGLKADKEAAILLAELVDGNLLAASQEIEKLKLLLPENQPQVSAQTIRSYVVDSARYNAFNLVDNAFKGNIRHCIKMLKGLRDEGTEPLSLLWILGREMRQLSLIKQDIQLGRSVDQAMQAQRVWRNRQPLMNKALSRLSLQKLANLNQQIAHADQLAKGMHEGNIWDELEQITLGLAGIDLPGSL
;
A
#
# COMPACT_ATOMS: atom_id res chain seq x y z
N MET A 1 17.84 4.81 -9.65
CA MET A 1 18.46 3.61 -9.02
C MET A 1 17.39 2.78 -8.30
N PRO A 2 16.90 1.70 -8.93
CA PRO A 2 15.74 0.94 -8.45
C PRO A 2 15.93 0.33 -7.05
N ASN A 3 17.14 -0.15 -6.72
CA ASN A 3 17.42 -0.85 -5.46
C ASN A 3 18.24 -0.04 -4.46
N GLY A 4 18.42 1.28 -4.70
CA GLY A 4 19.23 2.15 -3.83
C GLY A 4 20.73 1.82 -3.78
N LYS A 5 21.22 0.94 -4.67
CA LYS A 5 22.61 0.47 -4.71
C LYS A 5 23.17 0.60 -6.14
N PRO A 6 24.21 1.42 -6.36
CA PRO A 6 24.77 1.66 -7.70
C PRO A 6 25.72 0.55 -8.20
N GLY A 7 25.98 -0.50 -7.40
CA GLY A 7 26.99 -1.52 -7.72
C GLY A 7 28.42 -0.99 -7.60
N SER A 8 29.43 -1.83 -7.91
CA SER A 8 30.86 -1.47 -7.80
C SER A 8 31.22 -0.31 -8.73
N GLU A 9 30.95 -0.45 -10.02
CA GLU A 9 31.34 0.55 -11.03
C GLU A 9 30.59 1.87 -10.85
N GLY A 10 29.28 1.81 -10.56
CA GLY A 10 28.50 3.00 -10.24
C GLY A 10 28.98 3.70 -8.96
N SER A 11 29.38 2.95 -7.92
CA SER A 11 29.96 3.55 -6.72
C SER A 11 31.26 4.31 -7.02
N LYS A 12 32.14 3.74 -7.84
CA LYS A 12 33.41 4.40 -8.25
C LYS A 12 33.14 5.68 -9.05
N ALA A 13 32.22 5.62 -10.02
CA ALA A 13 31.86 6.78 -10.83
C ALA A 13 31.29 7.93 -9.99
N LEU A 14 30.41 7.62 -9.03
CA LEU A 14 29.84 8.63 -8.13
C LEU A 14 30.88 9.23 -7.17
N ILE A 15 31.82 8.41 -6.67
CA ILE A 15 32.96 8.86 -5.89
C ILE A 15 33.83 9.83 -6.70
N GLN A 16 34.14 9.48 -7.94
CA GLN A 16 34.95 10.31 -8.83
C GLN A 16 34.24 11.63 -9.16
N TYR A 17 32.94 11.58 -9.46
CA TYR A 17 32.14 12.78 -9.68
C TYR A 17 32.16 13.71 -8.45
N ALA A 18 32.02 13.16 -7.25
CA ALA A 18 32.00 13.94 -6.02
C ALA A 18 33.32 14.69 -5.72
N GLN A 19 34.43 14.25 -6.30
CA GLN A 19 35.74 14.90 -6.14
C GLN A 19 35.89 16.16 -7.00
N SER A 20 35.18 16.24 -8.12
CA SER A 20 35.26 17.34 -9.06
C SER A 20 33.92 17.52 -9.77
N PRO A 21 32.88 18.00 -9.04
CA PRO A 21 31.58 18.29 -9.65
C PRO A 21 31.74 19.39 -10.71
N CYS A 22 30.95 19.30 -11.78
CA CYS A 22 30.96 20.30 -12.85
C CYS A 22 29.94 21.40 -12.52
N ASP A 23 30.39 22.65 -12.42
CA ASP A 23 29.54 23.79 -12.05
C ASP A 23 28.40 24.06 -13.06
N ASN A 24 28.57 23.63 -14.31
CA ASN A 24 27.57 23.81 -15.37
C ASN A 24 26.56 22.67 -15.48
N ASN A 25 26.73 21.58 -14.72
CA ASN A 25 25.87 20.39 -14.81
C ASN A 25 25.27 20.03 -13.46
N LEU A 26 23.94 20.08 -13.37
CA LEU A 26 23.22 19.56 -12.21
C LEU A 26 23.03 18.05 -12.32
N LEU A 27 23.66 17.28 -11.43
CA LEU A 27 23.41 15.84 -11.31
C LEU A 27 22.20 15.58 -10.41
N LEU A 28 21.12 15.05 -10.99
CA LEU A 28 19.96 14.55 -10.25
C LEU A 28 20.02 13.02 -10.11
N ILE A 29 20.01 12.52 -8.87
CA ILE A 29 19.97 11.09 -8.58
C ILE A 29 18.62 10.73 -7.96
N SER A 30 17.79 10.00 -8.70
CA SER A 30 16.58 9.38 -8.17
C SER A 30 16.85 7.94 -7.74
N SER A 31 16.42 7.56 -6.54
CA SER A 31 16.59 6.20 -6.03
C SER A 31 15.43 5.75 -5.15
N ALA A 32 15.23 4.43 -5.03
CA ALA A 32 14.42 3.89 -3.94
C ALA A 32 15.08 4.19 -2.58
N LYS A 33 14.31 4.05 -1.50
CA LYS A 33 14.78 4.30 -0.14
C LYS A 33 16.14 3.66 0.13
N LEU A 34 17.11 4.49 0.53
CA LEU A 34 18.44 4.03 0.91
C LEU A 34 18.40 3.39 2.29
N ASP A 35 18.83 2.13 2.37
CA ASP A 35 19.01 1.44 3.64
C ASP A 35 20.21 2.01 4.42
N LYS A 36 20.35 1.63 5.70
CA LYS A 36 21.45 2.12 6.57
C LYS A 36 22.82 1.78 5.99
N THR A 37 22.94 0.65 5.29
CA THR A 37 24.19 0.20 4.67
C THR A 37 24.56 1.10 3.49
N ALA A 38 23.61 1.43 2.61
CA ALA A 38 23.80 2.34 1.49
C ALA A 38 24.18 3.75 1.98
N LYS A 39 23.50 4.27 3.01
CA LYS A 39 23.85 5.58 3.61
C LYS A 39 25.23 5.60 4.26
N ASN A 40 25.70 4.47 4.78
CA ASN A 40 27.03 4.37 5.39
C ASN A 40 28.17 4.16 4.39
N SER A 41 27.85 3.90 3.11
CA SER A 41 28.83 3.66 2.06
C SER A 41 29.64 4.91 1.73
N LYS A 42 30.85 4.70 1.19
CA LYS A 42 31.75 5.79 0.79
C LYS A 42 31.17 6.68 -0.30
N TRP A 43 30.49 6.07 -1.29
CA TRP A 43 29.91 6.82 -2.41
C TRP A 43 28.80 7.77 -1.93
N PHE A 44 27.94 7.31 -1.02
CA PHE A 44 26.85 8.15 -0.51
C PHE A 44 27.40 9.29 0.34
N LYS A 45 28.29 9.00 1.29
CA LYS A 45 28.87 10.04 2.17
C LYS A 45 29.59 11.14 1.42
N GLN A 46 30.28 10.82 0.32
CA GLN A 46 30.97 11.82 -0.49
C GLN A 46 30.00 12.69 -1.28
N LEU A 47 28.92 12.12 -1.81
CA LEU A 47 27.88 12.92 -2.47
C LEU A 47 27.09 13.77 -1.48
N ASP A 48 26.69 13.21 -0.32
CA ASP A 48 25.93 13.90 0.72
C ASP A 48 26.67 15.13 1.28
N ALA A 49 28.02 15.13 1.20
CA ALA A 49 28.84 16.28 1.58
C ALA A 49 28.77 17.46 0.59
N ILE A 50 28.39 17.21 -0.68
CA ILE A 50 28.38 18.22 -1.75
C ILE A 50 27.00 18.43 -2.39
N ALA A 51 26.01 17.62 -2.03
CA ALA A 51 24.69 17.60 -2.63
C ALA A 51 23.57 17.77 -1.60
N ALA A 52 22.43 18.28 -2.04
CA ALA A 52 21.21 18.26 -1.25
C ALA A 52 20.56 16.87 -1.31
N HIS A 53 20.40 16.23 -0.15
CA HIS A 53 19.68 14.96 -0.04
C HIS A 53 18.25 15.19 0.47
N ILE A 54 17.26 14.81 -0.33
CA ILE A 54 15.83 14.96 -0.01
C ILE A 54 15.19 13.58 0.10
N GLU A 55 14.70 13.25 1.30
CA GLU A 55 13.94 12.03 1.53
C GLU A 55 12.45 12.26 1.28
N ILE A 56 11.88 11.45 0.38
CA ILE A 56 10.45 11.47 0.08
C ILE A 56 9.80 10.32 0.85
N TRP A 57 9.07 10.68 1.90
CA TRP A 57 8.31 9.73 2.71
C TRP A 57 6.90 9.52 2.14
N PRO A 58 6.37 8.29 2.18
CA PRO A 58 4.98 8.04 1.80
C PRO A 58 4.04 8.75 2.77
N ILE A 59 2.88 9.17 2.26
CA ILE A 59 1.84 9.83 3.05
C ILE A 59 0.91 8.76 3.59
N GLU A 60 0.78 8.70 4.90
CA GLU A 60 -0.11 7.74 5.55
C GLU A 60 -1.57 8.17 5.38
N SER A 61 -2.51 7.21 5.41
CA SER A 61 -3.94 7.48 5.21
C SER A 61 -4.49 8.55 6.17
N GLN A 62 -3.96 8.63 7.39
CA GLN A 62 -4.36 9.63 8.39
C GLN A 62 -3.90 11.06 8.04
N GLN A 63 -2.80 11.18 7.30
CA GLN A 63 -2.21 12.44 6.87
C GLN A 63 -2.78 12.91 5.53
N LEU A 64 -3.39 12.00 4.76
CA LEU A 64 -3.86 12.26 3.42
C LEU A 64 -4.84 13.45 3.31
N PRO A 65 -5.85 13.60 4.20
CA PRO A 65 -6.74 14.77 4.14
C PRO A 65 -5.99 16.10 4.31
N GLN A 66 -5.01 16.14 5.21
CA GLN A 66 -4.21 17.36 5.44
C GLN A 66 -3.30 17.66 4.24
N TRP A 67 -2.73 16.62 3.63
CA TRP A 67 -1.93 16.79 2.42
C TRP A 67 -2.78 17.32 1.26
N ILE A 68 -4.00 16.81 1.09
CA ILE A 68 -4.96 17.27 0.07
C ILE A 68 -5.32 18.75 0.28
N ASP A 69 -5.69 19.15 1.50
CA ASP A 69 -5.99 20.56 1.81
C ASP A 69 -4.81 21.47 1.44
N ARG A 70 -3.58 21.07 1.84
CA ARG A 70 -2.37 21.84 1.51
C ARG A 70 -2.16 21.94 -0.01
N ARG A 71 -2.39 20.85 -0.74
CA ARG A 71 -2.21 20.79 -2.20
C ARG A 71 -3.26 21.64 -2.93
N MET A 72 -4.51 21.61 -2.49
CA MET A 72 -5.58 22.48 -3.00
C MET A 72 -5.24 23.96 -2.81
N ARG A 73 -4.77 24.34 -1.61
CA ARG A 73 -4.35 25.72 -1.33
C ARG A 73 -3.22 26.19 -2.24
N GLN A 74 -2.23 25.33 -2.51
CA GLN A 74 -1.16 25.63 -3.47
C GLN A 74 -1.68 25.84 -4.89
N SER A 75 -2.76 25.15 -5.26
CA SER A 75 -3.42 25.29 -6.56
C SER A 75 -4.39 26.48 -6.64
N GLY A 76 -4.57 27.24 -5.55
CA GLY A 76 -5.49 28.37 -5.46
C GLY A 76 -6.91 28.02 -4.99
N LEU A 77 -7.16 26.75 -4.66
CA LEU A 77 -8.45 26.26 -4.17
C LEU A 77 -8.50 26.28 -2.64
N LYS A 78 -9.71 26.34 -2.09
CA LYS A 78 -9.98 26.31 -0.64
C LYS A 78 -11.01 25.23 -0.36
N ALA A 79 -10.55 24.08 0.12
CA ALA A 79 -11.43 23.02 0.58
C ALA A 79 -11.88 23.24 2.01
N ASP A 80 -13.14 22.90 2.29
CA ASP A 80 -13.54 22.61 3.65
C ASP A 80 -12.98 21.24 4.10
N LYS A 81 -13.05 20.98 5.41
CA LYS A 81 -12.51 19.75 5.99
C LYS A 81 -13.19 18.50 5.43
N GLU A 82 -14.49 18.57 5.17
CA GLU A 82 -15.28 17.43 4.69
C GLU A 82 -14.93 17.09 3.23
N ALA A 83 -14.68 18.08 2.38
CA ALA A 83 -14.22 17.92 1.01
C ALA A 83 -12.85 17.24 0.96
N ALA A 84 -11.90 17.67 1.81
CA ALA A 84 -10.57 17.08 1.86
C ALA A 84 -10.61 15.61 2.35
N ILE A 85 -11.46 15.31 3.34
CA ILE A 85 -11.69 13.94 3.81
C ILE A 85 -12.32 13.09 2.71
N LEU A 86 -13.37 13.61 2.06
CA LEU A 86 -14.07 12.87 1.00
C LEU A 86 -13.15 12.59 -0.19
N LEU A 87 -12.34 13.56 -0.61
CA LEU A 87 -11.37 13.32 -1.67
C LEU A 87 -10.31 12.29 -1.24
N ALA A 88 -9.86 12.32 0.02
CA ALA A 88 -8.95 11.30 0.54
C ALA A 88 -9.53 9.89 0.46
N GLU A 89 -10.83 9.74 0.73
CA GLU A 89 -11.56 8.46 0.63
C GLU A 89 -11.76 7.99 -0.82
N LEU A 90 -11.95 8.92 -1.76
CA LEU A 90 -12.14 8.63 -3.18
C LEU A 90 -10.84 8.28 -3.91
N VAL A 91 -9.70 8.74 -3.41
CA VAL A 91 -8.38 8.45 -4.01
C VAL A 91 -7.62 7.33 -3.28
N ASP A 92 -7.99 7.03 -2.04
CA ASP A 92 -7.43 5.96 -1.19
C ASP A 92 -5.90 5.82 -1.24
N GLY A 93 -5.18 6.92 -0.97
CA GLY A 93 -3.72 6.94 -0.97
C GLY A 93 -3.06 7.08 -2.35
N ASN A 94 -3.83 7.12 -3.44
CA ASN A 94 -3.31 7.44 -4.77
C ASN A 94 -3.04 8.95 -4.89
N LEU A 95 -1.84 9.39 -4.51
CA LEU A 95 -1.43 10.79 -4.55
C LEU A 95 -1.43 11.40 -5.96
N LEU A 96 -1.19 10.57 -6.99
CA LEU A 96 -1.26 11.02 -8.38
C LEU A 96 -2.71 11.34 -8.77
N ALA A 97 -3.64 10.43 -8.49
CA ALA A 97 -5.07 10.69 -8.70
C ALA A 97 -5.53 11.92 -7.91
N ALA A 98 -5.13 12.05 -6.65
CA ALA A 98 -5.43 13.24 -5.86
C ALA A 98 -4.90 14.53 -6.51
N SER A 99 -3.67 14.54 -7.03
CA SER A 99 -3.14 15.72 -7.74
C SER A 99 -3.92 16.01 -9.03
N GLN A 100 -4.26 14.98 -9.80
CA GLN A 100 -5.04 15.10 -11.04
C GLN A 100 -6.46 15.61 -10.77
N GLU A 101 -7.12 15.11 -9.73
CA GLU A 101 -8.45 15.56 -9.32
C GLU A 101 -8.42 17.02 -8.85
N ILE A 102 -7.38 17.45 -8.12
CA ILE A 102 -7.20 18.85 -7.73
C ILE A 102 -6.97 19.76 -8.96
N GLU A 103 -6.15 19.33 -9.92
CA GLU A 103 -5.94 20.06 -11.17
C GLU A 103 -7.23 20.15 -11.99
N LYS A 104 -8.00 19.06 -12.07
CA LYS A 104 -9.31 19.03 -12.73
C LYS A 104 -10.30 19.99 -12.07
N LEU A 105 -10.41 19.97 -10.74
CA LEU A 105 -11.26 20.90 -9.99
C LEU A 105 -10.87 22.35 -10.24
N LYS A 106 -9.57 22.65 -10.33
CA LYS A 106 -9.09 23.99 -10.67
C LYS A 106 -9.56 24.46 -12.05
N LEU A 107 -9.61 23.56 -13.03
CA LEU A 107 -10.07 23.88 -14.38
C LEU A 107 -11.59 24.01 -14.49
N LEU A 108 -12.33 23.28 -13.64
CA LEU A 108 -13.79 23.28 -13.65
C LEU A 108 -14.40 24.44 -12.86
N LEU A 109 -13.74 24.89 -11.79
CA LEU A 109 -14.24 25.95 -10.94
C LEU A 109 -13.90 27.33 -11.51
N PRO A 110 -14.86 28.27 -11.53
CA PRO A 110 -14.59 29.66 -11.88
C PRO A 110 -13.49 30.26 -10.99
N GLU A 111 -12.61 31.10 -11.55
CA GLU A 111 -11.49 31.70 -10.81
C GLU A 111 -11.94 32.51 -9.58
N ASN A 112 -13.16 33.06 -9.61
CA ASN A 112 -13.75 33.82 -8.51
C ASN A 112 -14.48 32.95 -7.46
N GLN A 113 -14.53 31.62 -7.63
CA GLN A 113 -15.17 30.68 -6.71
C GLN A 113 -14.22 29.51 -6.34
N PRO A 114 -13.14 29.79 -5.59
CA PRO A 114 -12.15 28.77 -5.24
C PRO A 114 -12.62 27.78 -4.17
N GLN A 115 -13.86 27.91 -3.66
CA GLN A 115 -14.36 27.09 -2.56
C GLN A 115 -14.74 25.70 -3.05
N VAL A 116 -14.18 24.68 -2.41
CA VAL A 116 -14.45 23.27 -2.69
C VAL A 116 -15.17 22.67 -1.49
N SER A 117 -16.45 22.38 -1.67
CA SER A 117 -17.26 21.69 -0.66
C SER A 117 -17.30 20.19 -0.90
N ALA A 118 -17.76 19.41 0.09
CA ALA A 118 -18.03 17.99 -0.11
C ALA A 118 -19.01 17.74 -1.28
N GLN A 119 -19.98 18.64 -1.50
CA GLN A 119 -20.89 18.55 -2.64
C GLN A 119 -20.16 18.76 -3.97
N THR A 120 -19.24 19.72 -4.03
CA THR A 120 -18.37 19.95 -5.20
C THR A 120 -17.59 18.68 -5.55
N ILE A 121 -17.00 18.03 -4.54
CA ILE A 121 -16.28 16.75 -4.73
C ILE A 121 -17.23 15.68 -5.29
N ARG A 122 -18.41 15.48 -4.70
CA ARG A 122 -19.39 14.49 -5.20
C ARG A 122 -19.84 14.73 -6.64
N SER A 123 -19.90 15.99 -7.07
CA SER A 123 -20.36 16.35 -8.41
C SER A 123 -19.30 16.17 -9.50
N TYR A 124 -18.01 16.30 -9.16
CA TYR A 124 -16.93 16.37 -10.17
C TYR A 124 -15.87 15.27 -10.04
N VAL A 125 -15.76 14.65 -8.88
CA VAL A 125 -14.75 13.63 -8.60
C VAL A 125 -15.41 12.26 -8.66
N VAL A 126 -14.87 11.40 -9.52
CA VAL A 126 -15.24 9.99 -9.58
C VAL A 126 -14.26 9.21 -8.71
N ASP A 127 -14.72 8.11 -8.11
CA ASP A 127 -13.87 7.17 -7.40
C ASP A 127 -12.71 6.72 -8.32
N SER A 128 -11.49 7.13 -7.97
CA SER A 128 -10.28 6.95 -8.79
C SER A 128 -9.15 6.30 -7.98
N ALA A 129 -9.52 5.70 -6.85
CA ALA A 129 -8.65 4.84 -6.08
C ALA A 129 -8.09 3.74 -6.98
N ARG A 130 -6.76 3.67 -7.05
CA ARG A 130 -6.06 2.53 -7.64
C ARG A 130 -5.68 1.59 -6.53
N TYR A 131 -6.31 0.43 -6.51
CA TYR A 131 -6.08 -0.52 -5.45
C TYR A 131 -4.88 -1.41 -5.75
N ASN A 132 -4.20 -1.87 -4.70
CA ASN A 132 -3.15 -2.87 -4.78
C ASN A 132 -3.54 -4.04 -3.86
N ALA A 133 -3.34 -5.27 -4.33
CA ALA A 133 -3.53 -6.49 -3.57
C ALA A 133 -2.87 -6.46 -2.17
N PHE A 134 -1.69 -5.83 -2.01
CA PHE A 134 -1.08 -5.66 -0.69
C PHE A 134 -1.90 -4.76 0.25
N ASN A 135 -2.47 -3.68 -0.27
CA ASN A 135 -3.34 -2.80 0.51
C ASN A 135 -4.65 -3.49 0.88
N LEU A 136 -5.16 -4.40 0.03
CA LEU A 136 -6.33 -5.23 0.34
C LEU A 136 -6.05 -6.11 1.55
N VAL A 137 -4.90 -6.82 1.55
CA VAL A 137 -4.51 -7.66 2.71
C VAL A 137 -4.37 -6.81 3.97
N ASP A 138 -3.73 -5.66 3.87
CA ASP A 138 -3.55 -4.79 5.03
C ASP A 138 -4.90 -4.30 5.59
N ASN A 139 -5.87 -4.00 4.73
CA ASN A 139 -7.23 -3.67 5.16
C ASN A 139 -7.99 -4.87 5.73
N ALA A 140 -7.78 -6.07 5.19
CA ALA A 140 -8.33 -7.30 5.74
C ALA A 140 -7.79 -7.56 7.15
N PHE A 141 -6.47 -7.39 7.36
CA PHE A 141 -5.81 -7.52 8.66
C PHE A 141 -6.31 -6.49 9.68
N LYS A 142 -6.64 -5.27 9.23
CA LYS A 142 -7.30 -4.23 10.07
C LYS A 142 -8.74 -4.59 10.43
N GLY A 143 -9.39 -5.46 9.66
CA GLY A 143 -10.80 -5.79 9.81
C GLY A 143 -11.77 -4.82 9.14
N ASN A 144 -11.29 -4.06 8.16
CA ASN A 144 -12.08 -3.07 7.46
C ASN A 144 -12.94 -3.73 6.37
N ILE A 145 -13.92 -4.54 6.77
CA ILE A 145 -14.77 -5.37 5.89
C ILE A 145 -15.32 -4.58 4.69
N ARG A 146 -16.05 -3.49 4.95
CA ARG A 146 -16.69 -2.69 3.89
C ARG A 146 -15.67 -2.18 2.87
N HIS A 147 -14.51 -1.76 3.35
CA HIS A 147 -13.45 -1.27 2.50
C HIS A 147 -12.79 -2.41 1.71
N CYS A 148 -12.61 -3.59 2.30
CA CYS A 148 -12.10 -4.76 1.56
C CYS A 148 -12.99 -5.13 0.37
N ILE A 149 -14.31 -5.12 0.53
CA ILE A 149 -15.25 -5.36 -0.58
C ILE A 149 -15.07 -4.31 -1.68
N LYS A 150 -14.99 -3.02 -1.29
CA LYS A 150 -14.78 -1.91 -2.23
C LYS A 150 -13.48 -2.08 -3.02
N MET A 151 -12.38 -2.36 -2.32
CA MET A 151 -11.06 -2.58 -2.92
C MET A 151 -11.03 -3.79 -3.84
N LEU A 152 -11.65 -4.90 -3.43
CA LEU A 152 -11.69 -6.13 -4.23
C LEU A 152 -12.45 -5.91 -5.54
N LYS A 153 -13.60 -5.21 -5.48
CA LYS A 153 -14.35 -4.81 -6.66
C LYS A 153 -13.49 -3.92 -7.58
N GLY A 154 -12.80 -2.92 -7.04
CA GLY A 154 -11.92 -2.07 -7.82
C GLY A 154 -10.77 -2.84 -8.49
N LEU A 155 -10.12 -3.77 -7.77
CA LEU A 155 -9.09 -4.64 -8.35
C LEU A 155 -9.62 -5.47 -9.53
N ARG A 156 -10.85 -5.99 -9.42
CA ARG A 156 -11.53 -6.73 -10.50
C ARG A 156 -11.84 -5.84 -11.69
N ASP A 157 -12.41 -4.65 -11.44
CA ASP A 157 -12.81 -3.69 -12.49
C ASP A 157 -11.57 -3.13 -13.23
N GLU A 158 -10.43 -3.01 -12.54
CA GLU A 158 -9.13 -2.64 -13.13
C GLU A 158 -8.44 -3.78 -13.91
N GLY A 159 -9.04 -4.98 -13.95
CA GLY A 159 -8.49 -6.13 -14.69
C GLY A 159 -7.31 -6.81 -14.01
N THR A 160 -7.20 -6.72 -12.68
CA THR A 160 -6.16 -7.43 -11.91
C THR A 160 -6.27 -8.93 -12.17
N GLU A 161 -5.14 -9.58 -12.40
CA GLU A 161 -5.08 -11.02 -12.63
C GLU A 161 -5.42 -11.77 -11.31
N PRO A 162 -6.47 -12.61 -11.26
CA PRO A 162 -6.95 -13.24 -10.02
C PRO A 162 -5.93 -14.11 -9.29
N LEU A 163 -5.07 -14.85 -10.00
CA LEU A 163 -4.05 -15.71 -9.39
C LEU A 163 -2.97 -14.91 -8.67
N SER A 164 -2.65 -13.71 -9.16
CA SER A 164 -1.73 -12.79 -8.51
C SER A 164 -2.26 -12.36 -7.13
N LEU A 165 -3.56 -12.09 -7.03
CA LEU A 165 -4.22 -11.77 -5.77
C LEU A 165 -4.29 -12.98 -4.84
N LEU A 166 -4.66 -14.15 -5.39
CA LEU A 166 -4.70 -15.41 -4.66
C LEU A 166 -3.34 -15.76 -4.04
N TRP A 167 -2.26 -15.59 -4.79
CA TRP A 167 -0.90 -15.83 -4.32
C TRP A 167 -0.53 -14.91 -3.15
N ILE A 168 -0.87 -13.61 -3.24
CA ILE A 168 -0.61 -12.63 -2.18
C ILE A 168 -1.39 -13.02 -0.90
N LEU A 169 -2.69 -13.28 -1.01
CA LEU A 169 -3.53 -13.71 0.11
C LEU A 169 -2.95 -14.98 0.77
N GLY A 170 -2.57 -15.97 -0.04
CA GLY A 170 -2.03 -17.23 0.46
C GLY A 170 -0.67 -17.10 1.13
N ARG A 171 0.20 -16.23 0.62
CA ARG A 171 1.48 -15.93 1.27
C ARG A 171 1.26 -15.36 2.67
N GLU A 172 0.38 -14.38 2.80
CA GLU A 172 0.14 -13.64 4.03
C GLU A 172 -0.61 -14.50 5.07
N MET A 173 -1.55 -15.33 4.64
CA MET A 173 -2.23 -16.30 5.50
C MET A 173 -1.30 -17.41 6.00
N ARG A 174 -0.40 -17.93 5.16
CA ARG A 174 0.61 -18.90 5.62
C ARG A 174 1.53 -18.29 6.66
N GLN A 175 1.98 -17.04 6.47
CA GLN A 175 2.79 -16.35 7.48
C GLN A 175 2.03 -16.22 8.81
N LEU A 176 0.75 -15.78 8.78
CA LEU A 176 -0.11 -15.75 9.96
C LEU A 176 -0.25 -17.12 10.64
N SER A 177 -0.43 -18.19 9.85
CA SER A 177 -0.59 -19.55 10.34
C SER A 177 0.65 -20.01 11.10
N LEU A 178 1.85 -19.78 10.54
CA LEU A 178 3.13 -20.11 11.18
C LEU A 178 3.33 -19.34 12.49
N ILE A 179 3.02 -18.03 12.51
CA ILE A 179 3.11 -17.23 13.73
C ILE A 179 2.13 -17.75 14.80
N LYS A 180 0.89 -18.09 14.41
CA LYS A 180 -0.12 -18.59 15.33
C LYS A 180 0.23 -19.96 15.90
N GLN A 181 0.82 -20.85 15.10
CA GLN A 181 1.35 -22.14 15.54
C GLN A 181 2.50 -21.96 16.55
N ASP A 182 3.46 -21.08 16.26
CA ASP A 182 4.56 -20.76 17.18
C ASP A 182 4.04 -20.26 18.54
N ILE A 183 3.02 -19.39 18.53
CA ILE A 183 2.37 -18.91 19.76
C ILE A 183 1.71 -20.05 20.53
N GLN A 184 1.02 -20.98 19.84
CA GLN A 184 0.43 -22.16 20.49
C GLN A 184 1.48 -23.10 21.09
N LEU A 185 2.67 -23.17 20.50
CA LEU A 185 3.82 -23.91 21.04
C LEU A 185 4.52 -23.19 22.21
N GLY A 186 3.98 -22.07 22.68
CA GLY A 186 4.45 -21.36 23.86
C GLY A 186 5.47 -20.25 23.59
N ARG A 187 5.77 -19.93 22.32
CA ARG A 187 6.60 -18.75 22.00
C ARG A 187 5.84 -17.47 22.27
N SER A 188 6.55 -16.44 22.72
CA SER A 188 5.97 -15.09 22.78
C SER A 188 5.64 -14.58 21.37
N VAL A 189 4.65 -13.69 21.27
CA VAL A 189 4.20 -13.10 20.00
C VAL A 189 5.36 -12.42 19.27
N ASP A 190 6.22 -11.68 19.99
CA ASP A 190 7.36 -10.98 19.42
C ASP A 190 8.41 -11.94 18.84
N GLN A 191 8.71 -13.04 19.55
CA GLN A 191 9.63 -14.07 19.07
C GLN A 191 9.08 -14.79 17.83
N ALA A 192 7.79 -15.11 17.82
CA ALA A 192 7.11 -15.74 16.68
C ALA A 192 7.12 -14.82 15.44
N MET A 193 6.86 -13.52 15.63
CA MET A 193 6.97 -12.53 14.56
C MET A 193 8.41 -12.36 14.05
N GLN A 194 9.40 -12.36 14.95
CA GLN A 194 10.81 -12.28 14.58
C GLN A 194 11.28 -13.51 13.80
N ALA A 195 10.85 -14.71 14.20
CA ALA A 195 11.14 -15.96 13.50
C ALA A 195 10.63 -15.92 12.04
N GLN A 196 9.47 -15.31 11.82
CA GLN A 196 8.87 -15.11 10.50
C GLN A 196 9.34 -13.82 9.80
N ARG A 197 10.37 -13.14 10.33
CA ARG A 197 10.99 -11.91 9.79
C ARG A 197 9.98 -10.79 9.52
N VAL A 198 8.96 -10.66 10.38
CA VAL A 198 7.98 -9.57 10.30
C VAL A 198 8.67 -8.25 10.67
N TRP A 199 8.65 -7.30 9.74
CA TRP A 199 9.18 -5.95 9.97
C TRP A 199 8.43 -5.24 11.10
N ARG A 200 9.16 -4.46 11.93
CA ARG A 200 8.61 -3.79 13.12
C ARG A 200 7.39 -2.91 12.82
N ASN A 201 7.38 -2.21 11.69
CA ASN A 201 6.24 -1.39 11.26
C ASN A 201 4.99 -2.20 10.90
N ARG A 202 5.13 -3.49 10.55
CA ARG A 202 4.02 -4.40 10.23
C ARG A 202 3.52 -5.17 11.47
N GLN A 203 4.28 -5.20 12.57
CA GLN A 203 3.89 -5.92 13.79
C GLN A 203 2.54 -5.46 14.38
N PRO A 204 2.21 -4.16 14.48
CA PRO A 204 0.90 -3.74 14.98
C PRO A 204 -0.26 -4.25 14.13
N LEU A 205 -0.07 -4.26 12.81
CA LEU A 205 -1.05 -4.77 11.86
C LEU A 205 -1.22 -6.29 12.00
N MET A 206 -0.11 -7.02 12.10
CA MET A 206 -0.10 -8.47 12.30
C MET A 206 -0.76 -8.85 13.63
N ASN A 207 -0.52 -8.09 14.70
CA ASN A 207 -1.14 -8.29 16.00
C ASN A 207 -2.67 -8.19 15.94
N LYS A 208 -3.22 -7.21 15.21
CA LYS A 208 -4.67 -7.08 15.01
C LYS A 208 -5.29 -8.30 14.31
N ALA A 209 -4.60 -8.83 13.29
CA ALA A 209 -5.05 -10.03 12.62
C ALA A 209 -4.97 -11.25 13.54
N LEU A 210 -3.83 -11.43 14.24
CA LEU A 210 -3.61 -12.55 15.16
C LEU A 210 -4.58 -12.55 16.34
N SER A 211 -4.98 -11.39 16.86
CA SER A 211 -5.94 -11.32 17.98
C SER A 211 -7.34 -11.78 17.59
N ARG A 212 -7.68 -11.72 16.30
CA ARG A 212 -9.01 -12.02 15.79
C ARG A 212 -9.11 -13.39 15.11
N LEU A 213 -8.06 -13.82 14.42
CA LEU A 213 -8.06 -15.06 13.65
C LEU A 213 -7.54 -16.22 14.50
N SER A 214 -8.34 -17.29 14.56
CA SER A 214 -7.96 -18.55 15.19
C SER A 214 -7.12 -19.41 14.23
N LEU A 215 -6.38 -20.38 14.76
CA LEU A 215 -5.64 -21.31 13.90
C LEU A 215 -6.57 -22.14 13.02
N GLN A 216 -7.75 -22.54 13.54
CA GLN A 216 -8.76 -23.24 12.77
C GLN A 216 -9.27 -22.39 11.61
N LYS A 217 -9.56 -21.11 11.85
CA LYS A 217 -9.99 -20.19 10.80
C LYS A 217 -8.94 -20.06 9.70
N LEU A 218 -7.67 -19.91 10.09
CA LEU A 218 -6.55 -19.85 9.14
C LEU A 218 -6.39 -21.15 8.34
N ALA A 219 -6.59 -22.31 8.97
CA ALA A 219 -6.58 -23.60 8.28
C ALA A 219 -7.70 -23.70 7.24
N ASN A 220 -8.93 -23.33 7.59
CA ASN A 220 -10.06 -23.31 6.66
C ASN A 220 -9.82 -22.36 5.49
N LEU A 221 -9.31 -21.15 5.75
CA LEU A 221 -8.97 -20.20 4.69
C LEU A 221 -7.87 -20.77 3.77
N ASN A 222 -6.85 -21.45 4.31
CA ASN A 222 -5.81 -22.08 3.48
C ASN A 222 -6.38 -23.17 2.56
N GLN A 223 -7.41 -23.91 3.01
CA GLN A 223 -8.14 -24.86 2.16
C GLN A 223 -8.92 -24.15 1.06
N GLN A 224 -9.60 -23.04 1.37
CA GLN A 224 -10.28 -22.22 0.36
C GLN A 224 -9.31 -21.67 -0.69
N ILE A 225 -8.08 -21.29 -0.30
CA ILE A 225 -7.06 -20.87 -1.27
C ILE A 225 -6.67 -22.00 -2.22
N ALA A 226 -6.55 -23.23 -1.71
CA ALA A 226 -6.29 -24.38 -2.58
C ALA A 226 -7.47 -24.65 -3.53
N HIS A 227 -8.71 -24.51 -3.05
CA HIS A 227 -9.91 -24.61 -3.88
C HIS A 227 -9.95 -23.52 -4.98
N ALA A 228 -9.65 -22.26 -4.64
CA ALA A 228 -9.59 -21.17 -5.60
C ALA A 228 -8.50 -21.39 -6.68
N ASP A 229 -7.36 -21.97 -6.32
CA ASP A 229 -6.30 -22.35 -7.28
C ASP A 229 -6.78 -23.45 -8.24
N GLN A 230 -7.53 -24.44 -7.74
CA GLN A 230 -8.15 -25.48 -8.56
C GLN A 230 -9.22 -24.93 -9.50
N LEU A 231 -10.04 -23.97 -9.05
CA LEU A 231 -11.01 -23.26 -9.87
C LEU A 231 -10.33 -22.49 -11.02
N ALA A 232 -9.26 -21.75 -10.73
CA ALA A 232 -8.49 -21.06 -11.78
C ALA A 232 -7.87 -22.01 -12.82
N LYS A 233 -7.58 -23.24 -12.42
CA LYS A 233 -7.06 -24.30 -13.31
C LYS A 233 -8.16 -25.08 -14.04
N GLY A 234 -9.42 -24.71 -13.85
CA GLY A 234 -10.57 -25.38 -14.47
C GLY A 234 -10.84 -26.78 -13.93
N MET A 235 -10.35 -27.10 -12.73
CA MET A 235 -10.59 -28.42 -12.11
C MET A 235 -11.98 -28.50 -11.45
N HIS A 236 -12.62 -27.35 -11.19
CA HIS A 236 -13.94 -27.22 -10.59
C HIS A 236 -14.72 -26.13 -11.34
N GLU A 237 -16.06 -26.18 -11.28
CA GLU A 237 -16.92 -25.11 -11.78
C GLU A 237 -17.07 -24.00 -10.73
N GLY A 238 -17.05 -22.74 -11.17
CA GLY A 238 -17.27 -21.60 -10.28
C GLY A 238 -16.57 -20.34 -10.75
N ASN A 239 -16.64 -19.30 -9.92
CA ASN A 239 -16.04 -18.00 -10.19
C ASN A 239 -14.96 -17.68 -9.14
N ILE A 240 -13.71 -17.56 -9.59
CA ILE A 240 -12.58 -17.24 -8.72
C ILE A 240 -12.77 -15.93 -7.95
N TRP A 241 -13.46 -14.94 -8.51
CA TRP A 241 -13.68 -13.66 -7.82
C TRP A 241 -14.59 -13.81 -6.61
N ASP A 242 -15.57 -14.71 -6.69
CA ASP A 242 -16.49 -14.95 -5.59
C ASP A 242 -15.73 -15.65 -4.44
N GLU A 243 -14.83 -16.59 -4.76
CA GLU A 243 -13.93 -17.22 -3.79
C GLU A 243 -12.94 -16.22 -3.17
N LEU A 244 -12.32 -15.36 -3.98
CA LEU A 244 -11.44 -14.31 -3.50
C LEU A 244 -12.17 -13.36 -2.54
N GLU A 245 -13.45 -13.09 -2.77
CA GLU A 245 -14.30 -12.34 -1.85
C GLU A 245 -14.50 -13.09 -0.54
N GLN A 246 -14.88 -14.37 -0.57
CA GLN A 246 -15.05 -15.19 0.62
C GLN A 246 -13.76 -15.27 1.45
N ILE A 247 -12.62 -15.52 0.81
CA ILE A 247 -11.30 -15.58 1.46
C ILE A 247 -10.97 -14.23 2.10
N THR A 248 -11.18 -13.13 1.37
CA THR A 248 -10.89 -11.77 1.86
C THR A 248 -11.77 -11.41 3.05
N LEU A 249 -13.06 -11.73 3.00
CA LEU A 249 -14.01 -11.49 4.09
C LEU A 249 -13.70 -12.35 5.32
N GLY A 250 -13.34 -13.62 5.10
CA GLY A 250 -12.93 -14.52 6.16
C GLY A 250 -11.63 -14.07 6.84
N LEU A 251 -10.68 -13.55 6.08
CA LEU A 251 -9.46 -12.92 6.60
C LEU A 251 -9.77 -11.60 7.34
N ALA A 252 -10.77 -10.87 6.86
CA ALA A 252 -11.35 -9.71 7.53
C ALA A 252 -12.28 -10.07 8.71
N GLY A 253 -12.28 -11.32 9.18
CA GLY A 253 -12.91 -11.75 10.43
C GLY A 253 -14.41 -12.08 10.35
N ILE A 254 -14.97 -12.23 9.15
CA ILE A 254 -16.35 -12.71 8.98
C ILE A 254 -16.37 -14.25 8.99
N ASP A 255 -17.29 -14.82 9.76
CA ASP A 255 -17.64 -16.23 9.65
C ASP A 255 -18.72 -16.41 8.57
N LEU A 256 -18.27 -16.85 7.40
CA LEU A 256 -19.13 -17.12 6.27
C LEU A 256 -19.70 -18.55 6.42
N PRO A 257 -21.03 -18.71 6.48
CA PRO A 257 -21.63 -20.02 6.54
C PRO A 257 -21.38 -20.77 5.23
N GLY A 258 -20.86 -22.00 5.32
CA GLY A 258 -20.73 -22.89 4.16
C GLY A 258 -19.47 -22.68 3.31
N SER A 259 -18.28 -22.73 3.92
CA SER A 259 -17.04 -22.97 3.17
C SER A 259 -16.50 -24.36 3.44
N LEU A 260 -17.31 -25.32 2.98
CA LEU A 260 -17.01 -26.60 2.33
C LEU A 260 -18.37 -27.19 1.92
#